data_AF-A0A919P357-F1
#
_entry.id   AF-A0A919P357-F1
#
_cell.length_a   1.000
_cell.length_b   1.000
_cell.length_c   1.000
_cell.angle_alpha   90.00
_cell.angle_beta   90.00
_cell.angle_gamma   90.00
#
_symmetry.space_group_name_H-M   'P 1'
#
loop_
_entity.id
_entity.type
_entity.pdbx_description
1 polymer ?
#
loop_
_entity_poly.entity_id
_entity_poly.type
_entity_poly.pdbx_seq_one_letter_code
_entity_poly.pdbx_strand_id
1 'polypeptide(L)'
;MSDHTFVAGSLRDLNRPVPRLVMTGWRTRVPMPRPGLVFPILLVTSAIVGLVVEAQKGWTSTVPWRTHDLPLAVVWGFVVIVGVAVFVERARDPRPSWYRWWSLLDSREEPDGLRLVSGRARADHPGVLVRRGDHVAFLAIPVQRGRNERTFAYRVAAPGGELLFEAPIFMEKLSLAPLDDAASRWGFTVSTHGEALRIRRAVVGGLTTSR
;
A
#
# COMPACT_ATOMS: atom_id res chain seq x y z
N MET A 1 23.31 2.64 -32.60
CA MET A 1 23.33 3.95 -31.92
C MET A 1 21.88 4.26 -31.61
N SER A 2 21.41 3.85 -30.43
CA SER A 2 19.99 3.75 -30.12
C SER A 2 19.62 4.88 -29.17
N ASP A 3 18.77 5.80 -29.65
CA ASP A 3 18.21 6.91 -28.88
C ASP A 3 17.33 6.36 -27.76
N HIS A 4 17.83 6.40 -26.53
CA HIS A 4 17.01 6.26 -25.35
C HIS A 4 16.37 7.62 -25.07
N THR A 5 15.16 7.81 -25.57
CA THR A 5 14.30 8.91 -25.18
C THR A 5 13.96 8.73 -23.69
N PHE A 6 14.71 9.40 -22.83
CA PHE A 6 14.39 9.53 -21.41
C PHE A 6 13.11 10.35 -21.31
N VAL A 7 11.98 9.67 -21.11
CA VAL A 7 10.74 10.31 -20.72
C VAL A 7 11.03 10.97 -19.37
N ALA A 8 11.06 12.30 -19.35
CA ALA A 8 11.21 13.11 -18.16
C ALA A 8 9.99 12.89 -17.24
N GLY A 9 10.01 11.77 -16.51
CA GLY A 9 9.18 11.60 -15.33
C GLY A 9 9.48 12.75 -14.37
N SER A 10 8.42 13.36 -13.86
CA SER A 10 8.51 14.45 -12.88
C SER A 10 9.60 14.12 -11.85
N LEU A 11 10.51 15.06 -11.54
CA LEU A 11 11.52 14.86 -10.49
C LEU A 11 10.92 14.49 -9.13
N ARG A 12 9.60 14.68 -8.92
CA ARG A 12 8.85 14.19 -7.75
C ARG A 12 8.58 12.68 -7.75
N ASP A 13 8.72 11.99 -8.89
CA ASP A 13 8.51 10.54 -9.04
C ASP A 13 9.79 9.72 -8.77
N LEU A 14 10.98 10.32 -8.84
CA LEU A 14 12.26 9.61 -8.63
C LEU A 14 12.40 8.98 -7.23
N ASN A 15 11.69 9.51 -6.24
CA ASN A 15 11.75 8.99 -4.86
C ASN A 15 10.58 8.05 -4.50
N ARG A 16 9.74 7.69 -5.47
CA ARG A 16 8.64 6.76 -5.23
C ARG A 16 9.16 5.32 -5.20
N PRO A 17 8.86 4.55 -4.14
CA PRO A 17 9.22 3.15 -4.11
C PRO A 17 8.61 2.38 -5.29
N VAL A 18 9.42 1.58 -5.95
CA VAL A 18 9.03 0.68 -7.04
C VAL A 18 8.69 -0.68 -6.45
N PRO A 19 7.53 -1.26 -6.75
CA PRO A 19 7.11 -2.53 -6.15
C PRO A 19 7.96 -3.71 -6.64
N ARG A 20 8.42 -4.52 -5.69
CA ARG A 20 9.30 -5.68 -5.89
C ARG A 20 8.66 -7.01 -5.51
N LEU A 21 7.70 -7.01 -4.58
CA LEU A 21 6.88 -8.18 -4.26
C LEU A 21 5.38 -7.83 -4.37
N VAL A 22 4.74 -8.36 -5.40
CA VAL A 22 3.38 -7.94 -5.81
C VAL A 22 2.36 -9.07 -5.77
N MET A 23 1.11 -8.72 -5.46
CA MET A 23 -0.03 -9.63 -5.60
C MET A 23 -0.47 -9.74 -7.07
N THR A 24 -0.30 -10.93 -7.65
CA THR A 24 -0.84 -11.35 -8.96
C THR A 24 -2.34 -11.69 -8.88
N GLY A 25 -3.05 -11.52 -10.00
CA GLY A 25 -4.46 -11.89 -10.13
C GLY A 25 -5.46 -10.85 -9.59
N TRP A 26 -5.01 -9.88 -8.82
CA TRP A 26 -5.77 -8.65 -8.62
C TRP A 26 -5.59 -7.83 -9.87
N ARG A 27 -6.56 -7.90 -10.80
CA ARG A 27 -6.70 -6.89 -11.85
C ARG A 27 -6.53 -5.55 -11.13
N THR A 28 -5.58 -4.76 -11.59
CA THR A 28 -5.41 -3.36 -11.27
C THR A 28 -6.72 -2.66 -11.63
N ARG A 29 -7.77 -2.86 -10.83
CA ARG A 29 -8.87 -1.91 -10.75
C ARG A 29 -8.13 -0.64 -10.42
N VAL A 30 -8.09 0.25 -11.43
CA VAL A 30 -7.62 1.62 -11.33
C VAL A 30 -7.87 2.04 -9.90
N PRO A 31 -6.83 2.37 -9.11
CA PRO A 31 -7.03 2.69 -7.71
C PRO A 31 -8.21 3.63 -7.69
N MET A 32 -9.36 3.18 -7.16
CA MET A 32 -10.52 4.05 -7.10
C MET A 32 -9.96 5.31 -6.49
N PRO A 33 -10.06 6.47 -7.16
CA PRO A 33 -9.53 7.69 -6.60
C PRO A 33 -10.11 7.72 -5.21
N ARG A 34 -9.27 7.51 -4.19
CA ARG A 34 -9.73 7.57 -2.81
C ARG A 34 -10.33 8.95 -2.80
N PRO A 35 -11.67 9.10 -2.62
CA PRO A 35 -12.23 10.43 -2.54
C PRO A 35 -11.40 11.06 -1.42
N GLY A 36 -10.58 12.04 -1.80
CA GLY A 36 -9.47 12.47 -0.96
C GLY A 36 -10.02 13.10 0.31
N LEU A 37 -9.22 13.89 1.01
CA LEU A 37 -9.77 14.72 2.09
C LEU A 37 -10.94 15.62 1.60
N VAL A 38 -11.06 15.85 0.29
CA VAL A 38 -12.15 16.58 -0.37
C VAL A 38 -13.56 16.06 -0.01
N PHE A 39 -13.81 14.74 -0.04
CA PHE A 39 -15.16 14.23 0.25
C PHE A 39 -15.63 14.46 1.69
N PRO A 40 -14.87 14.08 2.74
CA PRO A 40 -15.29 14.38 4.10
C PRO A 40 -15.35 15.88 4.36
N ILE A 41 -14.48 16.70 3.73
CA ILE A 41 -14.59 18.16 3.80
C ILE A 41 -15.93 18.63 3.23
N LEU A 42 -16.27 18.26 1.99
CA LEU A 42 -17.53 18.66 1.36
C LEU A 42 -18.75 18.19 2.16
N LEU A 43 -18.70 16.96 2.69
CA LEU A 43 -19.76 16.40 3.53
C LEU A 43 -19.94 17.22 4.81
N VAL A 44 -18.87 17.52 5.54
CA VAL A 44 -18.91 18.36 6.76
C VAL A 44 -19.39 19.78 6.43
N THR A 45 -18.85 20.41 5.38
CA THR A 45 -19.26 21.77 4.96
C THR A 45 -20.74 21.82 4.60
N SER A 46 -21.24 20.85 3.83
CA SER A 46 -22.66 20.78 3.48
C SER A 46 -23.57 20.62 4.70
N ALA A 47 -23.15 19.83 5.69
CA ALA A 47 -23.93 19.61 6.90
C ALA A 47 -23.92 20.83 7.84
N ILE A 48 -22.81 21.57 7.91
CA ILE A 48 -22.75 22.84 8.63
C ILE A 48 -23.68 23.87 7.98
N VAL A 49 -23.68 23.99 6.65
CA VAL A 49 -24.62 24.88 5.93
C VAL A 49 -26.06 24.47 6.23
N GLY A 50 -26.37 23.17 6.22
CA GLY A 50 -27.68 22.64 6.61
C GLY A 50 -28.10 23.07 8.02
N LEU A 51 -27.21 22.97 9.01
CA LEU A 51 -27.46 23.43 10.38
C LEU A 51 -27.73 24.94 10.46
N VAL A 52 -26.96 25.76 9.73
CA VAL A 52 -27.16 27.22 9.72
C VAL A 52 -28.52 27.58 9.12
N VAL A 53 -28.91 26.93 8.03
CA VAL A 53 -30.23 27.14 7.41
C VAL A 53 -31.36 26.71 8.36
N GLU A 54 -31.20 25.59 9.07
CA GLU A 54 -32.18 25.14 10.08
C GLU A 54 -32.27 26.11 11.27
N ALA A 55 -31.15 26.66 11.72
CA ALA A 55 -31.13 27.67 12.78
C ALA A 55 -31.90 28.93 12.37
N GLN A 56 -31.73 29.40 11.13
CA GLN A 56 -32.44 30.55 10.59
C GLN A 56 -33.94 30.31 10.46
N LYS A 57 -34.36 29.06 10.28
CA LYS A 57 -35.78 28.64 10.24
C LYS A 57 -36.36 28.32 11.62
N GLY A 58 -35.59 28.48 12.69
CA GLY A 58 -36.04 28.19 14.05
C GLY A 58 -36.18 26.70 14.36
N TRP A 59 -35.40 25.82 13.71
CA TRP A 59 -35.33 24.38 14.01
C TRP A 59 -36.64 23.61 13.80
N THR A 60 -37.43 24.03 12.81
CA THR A 60 -38.79 23.52 12.58
C THR A 60 -38.84 22.32 11.64
N SER A 61 -37.79 22.06 10.85
CA SER A 61 -37.82 20.96 9.88
C SER A 61 -37.63 19.60 10.56
N THR A 62 -38.44 18.62 10.14
CA THR A 62 -38.32 17.23 10.54
C THR A 62 -38.15 16.31 9.33
N VAL A 63 -37.59 15.13 9.54
CA VAL A 63 -37.53 14.05 8.55
C VAL A 63 -38.23 12.81 9.12
N PRO A 64 -39.13 12.16 8.37
CA PRO A 64 -39.78 10.95 8.85
C PRO A 64 -38.79 9.80 8.94
N TRP A 65 -38.66 9.18 10.11
CA TRP A 65 -37.83 8.00 10.36
C TRP A 65 -38.66 6.91 11.04
N ARG A 66 -39.03 5.89 10.27
CA ARG A 66 -39.89 4.77 10.71
C ARG A 66 -41.22 5.30 11.29
N THR A 67 -41.32 5.38 12.62
CA THR A 67 -42.52 5.76 13.37
C THR A 67 -42.39 7.12 14.07
N HIS A 68 -41.23 7.79 13.93
CA HIS A 68 -40.95 9.06 14.60
C HIS A 68 -40.44 10.11 13.61
N ASP A 69 -40.80 11.36 13.86
CA ASP A 69 -40.23 12.49 13.16
C ASP A 69 -38.95 12.93 13.87
N LEU A 70 -37.81 12.82 13.18
CA LEU A 70 -36.53 13.27 13.71
C LEU A 70 -36.32 14.73 13.33
N PRO A 71 -35.93 15.61 14.27
CA PRO A 71 -35.52 16.96 13.94
C PRO A 71 -34.37 16.93 12.94
N LEU A 72 -34.48 17.67 11.84
CA LEU A 72 -33.49 17.65 10.77
C LEU A 72 -32.10 18.12 11.27
N ALA A 73 -32.08 18.99 12.29
CA ALA A 73 -30.87 19.39 13.00
C ALA A 73 -30.08 18.20 13.58
N VAL A 74 -30.77 17.18 14.11
CA VAL A 74 -30.14 15.96 14.65
C VAL A 74 -29.47 15.17 13.52
N VAL A 75 -30.13 15.09 12.36
CA VAL A 75 -29.57 14.42 11.17
C VAL A 75 -28.30 15.14 10.72
N TRP A 76 -28.34 16.46 10.57
CA TRP A 76 -27.16 17.23 10.18
C TRP A 76 -26.02 17.14 11.20
N GLY A 77 -26.34 17.22 12.50
CA GLY A 77 -25.36 17.04 13.57
C GLY A 77 -24.68 15.67 13.49
N PHE A 78 -25.44 14.61 13.23
CA PHE A 78 -24.88 13.27 13.03
C PHE A 78 -23.96 13.22 11.80
N VAL A 79 -24.34 13.83 10.67
CA VAL A 79 -23.50 13.89 9.46
C VAL A 79 -22.20 14.64 9.72
N VAL A 80 -22.21 15.74 10.49
CA VAL A 80 -20.99 16.45 10.90
C VAL A 80 -20.08 15.54 11.72
N ILE A 81 -20.63 14.85 12.74
CA ILE A 81 -19.86 13.94 13.60
C ILE A 81 -19.20 12.83 12.77
N VAL A 82 -19.96 12.17 11.90
CA VAL A 82 -19.45 11.12 11.01
C VAL A 82 -18.39 11.68 10.05
N GLY A 83 -18.65 12.84 9.45
CA GLY A 83 -17.72 13.48 8.53
C GLY A 83 -16.39 13.86 9.19
N VAL A 84 -16.44 14.42 10.39
CA VAL A 84 -15.25 14.74 11.19
C VAL A 84 -14.51 13.47 11.62
N ALA A 85 -15.23 12.43 12.07
CA ALA A 85 -14.60 11.16 12.43
C ALA A 85 -13.85 10.54 11.24
N VAL A 86 -14.48 10.50 10.06
CA VAL A 86 -13.86 10.01 8.81
C VAL A 86 -12.70 10.90 8.38
N PHE A 87 -12.82 12.22 8.54
CA PHE A 87 -11.73 13.17 8.26
C PHE A 87 -10.54 12.90 9.16
N VAL A 88 -10.76 12.79 10.47
CA VAL A 88 -9.71 12.53 11.48
C VAL A 88 -9.07 11.17 11.24
N GLU A 89 -9.85 10.13 10.97
CA GLU A 89 -9.32 8.80 10.66
C GLU A 89 -8.44 8.84 9.41
N ARG A 90 -8.88 9.51 8.33
CA ARG A 90 -8.08 9.68 7.11
C ARG A 90 -6.85 10.57 7.31
N ALA A 91 -6.98 11.65 8.06
CA ALA A 91 -5.87 12.55 8.37
C ALA A 91 -4.83 11.89 9.28
N ARG A 92 -5.28 10.95 10.12
CA ARG A 92 -4.41 10.11 10.96
C ARG A 92 -3.84 8.91 10.24
N ASP A 93 -4.34 8.53 9.07
CA ASP A 93 -3.79 7.40 8.31
C ASP A 93 -2.39 7.80 7.80
N PRO A 94 -1.31 7.31 8.43
CA PRO A 94 0.06 7.76 8.15
C PRO A 94 0.60 7.11 6.87
N ARG A 95 -0.30 6.59 6.02
CA ARG A 95 0.05 5.87 4.82
C ARG A 95 0.54 6.89 3.80
N PRO A 96 1.80 6.78 3.36
CA PRO A 96 2.32 7.70 2.36
C PRO A 96 1.48 7.62 1.07
N SER A 97 1.49 8.69 0.28
CA SER A 97 0.73 8.78 -0.99
C SER A 97 1.10 7.69 -2.01
N TRP A 98 2.26 7.06 -1.83
CA TRP A 98 2.74 5.93 -2.62
C TRP A 98 2.37 4.55 -2.05
N TYR A 99 1.71 4.48 -0.89
CA TYR A 99 1.26 3.24 -0.26
C TYR A 99 0.41 2.41 -1.23
N ARG A 100 0.83 1.19 -1.49
CA ARG A 100 0.14 0.23 -2.36
C ARG A 100 -0.23 -0.98 -1.53
N TRP A 101 -1.52 -1.12 -1.21
CA TRP A 101 -2.01 -2.25 -0.40
C TRP A 101 -1.67 -3.63 -1.01
N TRP A 102 -1.43 -3.69 -2.32
CA TRP A 102 -1.07 -4.87 -3.10
C TRP A 102 0.45 -5.14 -3.20
N SER A 103 1.30 -4.24 -2.69
CA SER A 103 2.75 -4.43 -2.64
C SER A 103 3.21 -4.73 -1.21
N LEU A 104 4.02 -5.77 -1.05
CA LEU A 104 4.59 -6.15 0.25
C LEU A 104 6.01 -5.61 0.44
N LEU A 105 6.76 -5.53 -0.65
CA LEU A 105 8.15 -5.09 -0.67
C LEU A 105 8.29 -4.14 -1.86
N ASP A 106 8.77 -2.94 -1.59
CA ASP A 106 9.13 -1.95 -2.59
C ASP A 106 10.64 -1.68 -2.53
N SER A 107 11.16 -0.94 -3.50
CA SER A 107 12.55 -0.51 -3.53
C SER A 107 12.69 0.96 -3.89
N ARG A 108 13.68 1.65 -3.32
CA ARG A 108 14.16 2.96 -3.78
C ARG A 108 15.59 2.85 -4.27
N GLU A 109 15.90 3.56 -5.35
CA GLU A 109 17.26 3.64 -5.86
C GLU A 109 18.04 4.65 -5.01
N GLU A 110 19.23 4.26 -4.55
CA GLU A 110 20.18 5.09 -3.81
C GLU A 110 21.54 5.07 -4.54
N PRO A 111 22.39 6.08 -4.35
CA PRO A 111 23.70 6.13 -5.01
C PRO A 111 24.55 4.86 -4.81
N ASP A 112 24.43 4.25 -3.63
CA ASP A 112 25.22 3.08 -3.23
C ASP A 112 24.53 1.74 -3.51
N GLY A 113 23.29 1.72 -4.02
CA GLY A 113 22.55 0.49 -4.27
C GLY A 113 21.04 0.65 -4.24
N LEU A 114 20.35 -0.44 -3.92
CA LEU A 114 18.89 -0.52 -3.89
C LEU A 114 18.40 -0.68 -2.45
N ARG A 115 17.68 0.30 -1.91
CA ARG A 115 17.05 0.18 -0.60
C ARG A 115 15.71 -0.53 -0.71
N LEU A 116 15.60 -1.72 -0.15
CA LEU A 116 14.34 -2.45 -0.02
C LEU A 116 13.57 -1.95 1.20
N VAL A 117 12.30 -1.62 1.01
CA VAL A 117 11.40 -1.13 2.06
C VAL A 117 10.12 -1.95 2.04
N SER A 118 9.44 -2.09 3.18
CA SER A 118 8.13 -2.71 3.20
C SER A 118 7.13 -1.79 2.48
N GLY A 119 6.44 -2.31 1.45
CA GLY A 119 5.46 -1.55 0.68
C GLY A 119 4.23 -1.12 1.48
N ARG A 120 4.07 -1.69 2.68
CA ARG A 120 3.03 -1.34 3.65
C ARG A 120 3.53 -0.51 4.83
N ALA A 121 4.82 -0.23 4.90
CA ALA A 121 5.37 0.54 6.00
C ALA A 121 5.20 2.05 5.83
N ARG A 122 5.35 2.78 6.95
CA ARG A 122 5.33 4.25 6.97
C ARG A 122 6.52 4.82 6.20
N ALA A 123 6.43 6.10 5.84
CA ALA A 123 7.45 6.80 5.06
C ALA A 123 8.87 6.68 5.62
N ASP A 124 9.00 6.60 6.94
CA ASP A 124 10.26 6.61 7.68
C ASP A 124 10.80 5.21 8.03
N HIS A 125 10.26 4.14 7.43
CA HIS A 125 10.75 2.80 7.71
C HIS A 125 12.18 2.63 7.18
N PRO A 126 13.16 2.23 8.01
CA PRO A 126 14.59 2.30 7.68
C PRO A 126 14.99 1.45 6.47
N GLY A 127 14.25 0.38 6.19
CA GLY A 127 14.51 -0.51 5.05
C GLY A 127 15.85 -1.24 5.19
N VAL A 128 16.27 -1.90 4.11
CA VAL A 128 17.58 -2.57 4.01
C VAL A 128 18.26 -2.16 2.71
N LEU A 129 19.50 -1.66 2.79
CA LEU A 129 20.29 -1.31 1.62
C LEU A 129 20.94 -2.58 1.05
N VAL A 130 20.75 -2.81 -0.24
CA VAL A 130 21.32 -3.92 -0.99
C VAL A 130 22.26 -3.37 -2.05
N ARG A 131 23.51 -3.80 -2.01
CA ARG A 131 24.56 -3.41 -2.96
C ARG A 131 24.77 -4.48 -4.02
N ARG A 132 25.50 -4.12 -5.07
CA ARG A 132 25.93 -5.09 -6.09
C ARG A 132 26.80 -6.16 -5.45
N GLY A 133 26.54 -7.42 -5.78
CA GLY A 133 27.21 -8.59 -5.21
C GLY A 133 26.60 -9.09 -3.90
N ASP A 134 25.68 -8.34 -3.29
CA ASP A 134 25.04 -8.79 -2.05
C ASP A 134 24.14 -10.00 -2.29
N HIS A 135 23.96 -10.76 -1.20
CA HIS A 135 23.02 -11.86 -1.13
C HIS A 135 21.87 -11.49 -0.21
N VAL A 136 20.67 -11.44 -0.77
CA VAL A 136 19.42 -11.11 -0.07
C VAL A 136 18.70 -12.40 0.29
N ALA A 137 18.54 -12.65 1.60
CA ALA A 137 17.75 -13.76 2.10
C ALA A 137 16.32 -13.31 2.38
N PHE A 138 15.35 -13.91 1.66
CA PHE A 138 13.93 -13.65 1.82
C PHE A 138 13.23 -14.84 2.50
N LEU A 139 12.80 -14.65 3.74
CA LEU A 139 12.18 -15.66 4.58
C LEU A 139 10.72 -15.29 4.87
N ALA A 140 9.83 -16.28 4.81
CA ALA A 140 8.46 -16.13 5.29
C ALA A 140 8.09 -17.23 6.29
N ILE A 141 7.53 -16.81 7.43
CA ILE A 141 7.14 -17.67 8.54
C ILE A 141 5.63 -17.47 8.80
N PRO A 142 4.83 -18.54 8.88
CA PRO A 142 3.42 -18.42 9.24
C PRO A 142 3.28 -17.98 10.70
N VAL A 143 2.54 -16.88 10.93
CA VAL A 143 2.16 -16.40 12.26
C VAL A 143 0.70 -16.73 12.44
N GLN A 144 0.41 -17.83 13.11
CA GLN A 144 -0.94 -18.36 13.21
C GLN A 144 -1.82 -17.40 14.03
N ARG A 145 -2.70 -16.66 13.35
CA ARG A 145 -3.70 -15.76 13.96
C ARG A 145 -5.06 -16.01 13.31
N GLY A 146 -5.87 -16.85 13.95
CA GLY A 146 -7.27 -17.08 13.57
C GLY A 146 -7.52 -18.14 12.49
N ARG A 147 -8.78 -18.56 12.37
CA ARG A 147 -9.22 -19.75 11.62
C ARG A 147 -9.14 -19.59 10.09
N ASN A 148 -9.19 -18.36 9.57
CA ASN A 148 -9.44 -18.09 8.14
C ASN A 148 -8.45 -17.14 7.43
N GLU A 149 -7.57 -16.42 8.14
CA GLU A 149 -6.61 -15.49 7.51
C GLU A 149 -5.17 -15.89 7.87
N ARG A 150 -4.38 -16.26 6.86
CA ARG A 150 -2.96 -16.62 7.06
C ARG A 150 -2.14 -15.34 7.09
N THR A 151 -1.74 -14.95 8.29
CA THR A 151 -0.74 -13.90 8.51
C THR A 151 0.65 -14.52 8.42
N PHE A 152 1.57 -13.84 7.73
CA PHE A 152 2.96 -14.25 7.64
C PHE A 152 3.87 -13.14 8.13
N ALA A 153 4.89 -13.51 8.90
CA ALA A 153 6.04 -12.68 9.20
C ALA A 153 7.08 -12.86 8.10
N TYR A 154 7.50 -11.76 7.50
CA TYR A 154 8.50 -11.68 6.47
C TYR A 154 9.78 -11.11 7.05
N ARG A 155 10.90 -11.73 6.69
CA ARG A 155 12.24 -11.24 6.99
C ARG A 155 13.03 -11.14 5.70
N VAL A 156 13.53 -9.95 5.42
CA VAL A 156 14.44 -9.67 4.31
C VAL A 156 15.78 -9.26 4.90
N ALA A 157 16.78 -10.12 4.78
CA ALA A 157 18.11 -9.87 5.33
C ALA A 157 19.12 -9.69 4.20
N ALA A 158 20.01 -8.73 4.35
CA ALA A 158 21.17 -8.49 3.48
C ALA A 158 22.36 -8.03 4.34
N PRO A 159 23.58 -7.93 3.79
CA PRO A 159 24.73 -7.43 4.55
C PRO A 159 24.51 -6.02 5.15
N GLY A 160 23.69 -5.20 4.50
CA GLY A 160 23.32 -3.86 4.97
C GLY A 160 22.26 -3.80 6.07
N GLY A 161 21.74 -4.94 6.54
CA GLY A 161 20.78 -5.01 7.64
C GLY A 161 19.61 -5.97 7.40
N GLU A 162 18.55 -5.80 8.18
CA GLU A 162 17.34 -6.62 8.05
C GLU A 162 16.06 -5.80 8.11
N LEU A 163 15.05 -6.30 7.40
CA LEU A 163 13.71 -5.75 7.34
C LEU A 163 12.72 -6.82 7.78
N LEU A 164 11.98 -6.54 8.85
CA LEU A 164 10.93 -7.40 9.39
C LEU A 164 9.57 -6.74 9.20
N PHE A 165 8.58 -7.48 8.70
CA PHE A 165 7.21 -7.01 8.62
C PHE A 165 6.20 -8.16 8.59
N GLU A 166 4.97 -7.89 9.03
CA GLU A 166 3.87 -8.84 8.97
C GLU A 166 2.84 -8.42 7.92
N ALA A 167 2.26 -9.39 7.21
CA ALA A 167 1.15 -9.12 6.30
C ALA A 167 0.16 -10.28 6.22
N PRO A 168 -1.16 -9.98 6.23
CA PRO A 168 -2.18 -10.96 5.86
C PRO A 168 -2.20 -11.13 4.34
N ILE A 169 -1.87 -12.34 3.85
CA ILE A 169 -1.80 -12.60 2.42
C ILE A 169 -1.84 -14.09 2.05
N PHE A 170 -2.26 -14.37 0.81
CA PHE A 170 -2.14 -15.68 0.18
C PHE A 170 -0.82 -15.77 -0.59
N MET A 171 0.10 -16.65 -0.15
CA MET A 171 1.42 -16.86 -0.78
C MET A 171 1.33 -17.17 -2.28
N GLU A 172 0.31 -17.93 -2.69
CA GLU A 172 0.09 -18.35 -4.08
C GLU A 172 -0.20 -17.18 -5.03
N LYS A 173 -0.63 -16.05 -4.47
CA LYS A 173 -0.89 -14.83 -5.24
C LYS A 173 0.34 -13.93 -5.30
N LEU A 174 1.42 -14.22 -4.57
CA LEU A 174 2.62 -13.39 -4.63
C LEU A 174 3.49 -13.73 -5.83
N SER A 175 4.15 -12.70 -6.37
CA SER A 175 5.18 -12.85 -7.39
C SER A 175 6.45 -12.12 -7.00
N LEU A 176 7.57 -12.86 -7.04
CA LEU A 176 8.93 -12.36 -6.87
C LEU A 176 9.56 -11.87 -8.18
N ALA A 177 8.87 -12.02 -9.32
CA ALA A 177 9.40 -11.62 -10.62
C ALA A 177 9.97 -10.19 -10.65
N PRO A 178 9.31 -9.16 -10.06
CA PRO A 178 9.86 -7.80 -10.07
C PRO A 178 11.10 -7.63 -9.18
N LEU A 179 11.27 -8.47 -8.16
CA LEU A 179 12.47 -8.52 -7.32
C LEU A 179 13.60 -9.26 -8.04
N ASP A 180 13.31 -10.38 -8.72
CA ASP A 180 14.30 -11.13 -9.50
C ASP A 180 14.84 -10.30 -10.68
N ASP A 181 13.98 -9.50 -11.32
CA ASP A 181 14.38 -8.53 -12.34
C ASP A 181 15.27 -7.41 -11.76
N ALA A 182 14.94 -6.91 -10.56
CA ALA A 182 15.77 -5.94 -9.87
C ALA A 182 17.15 -6.52 -9.52
N ALA A 183 17.16 -7.76 -9.02
CA ALA A 183 18.37 -8.50 -8.66
C ALA A 183 19.29 -8.65 -9.86
N SER A 184 18.72 -9.02 -11.01
CA SER A 184 19.45 -9.15 -12.28
C SER A 184 20.02 -7.81 -12.76
N ARG A 185 19.26 -6.72 -12.67
CA ARG A 185 19.70 -5.38 -13.09
C ARG A 185 20.78 -4.78 -12.19
N TRP A 186 20.66 -4.96 -10.88
CA TRP A 186 21.57 -4.38 -9.88
C TRP A 186 22.71 -5.32 -9.47
N GLY A 187 22.69 -6.55 -9.98
CA GLY A 187 23.74 -7.55 -9.77
C GLY A 187 23.80 -8.08 -8.33
N PHE A 188 22.65 -8.25 -7.66
CA PHE A 188 22.54 -8.94 -6.38
C PHE A 188 21.82 -10.28 -6.56
N THR A 189 21.90 -11.15 -5.55
CA THR A 189 21.26 -12.48 -5.58
C THR A 189 20.16 -12.57 -4.53
N VAL A 190 19.12 -13.37 -4.80
CA VAL A 190 17.98 -13.53 -3.89
C VAL A 190 17.75 -15.01 -3.59
N SER A 191 17.94 -15.41 -2.34
CA SER A 191 17.51 -16.71 -1.83
C SER A 191 16.13 -16.61 -1.18
N THR A 192 15.35 -17.69 -1.30
CA THR A 192 14.05 -17.81 -0.63
C THR A 192 14.10 -18.93 0.39
N HIS A 193 13.45 -18.73 1.53
CA HIS A 193 13.43 -19.67 2.64
C HIS A 193 12.03 -19.80 3.25
N GLY A 194 11.75 -20.95 3.85
CA GLY A 194 10.46 -21.22 4.49
C GLY A 194 9.30 -21.20 3.51
N GLU A 195 8.19 -20.57 3.88
CA GLU A 195 7.00 -20.48 3.03
C GLU A 195 7.21 -19.59 1.79
N ALA A 196 8.29 -18.80 1.76
CA ALA A 196 8.61 -17.98 0.60
C ALA A 196 8.98 -18.81 -0.63
N LEU A 197 9.37 -20.07 -0.46
CA LEU A 197 9.63 -21.02 -1.56
C LEU A 197 8.39 -21.27 -2.43
N ARG A 198 7.19 -21.01 -1.90
CA ARG A 198 5.92 -21.17 -2.62
C ARG A 198 5.56 -19.97 -3.49
N ILE A 199 6.29 -18.87 -3.35
CA ILE A 199 6.02 -17.65 -4.10
C ILE A 199 6.47 -17.85 -5.55
N ARG A 200 5.62 -17.48 -6.51
CA ARG A 200 5.95 -17.64 -7.93
C ARG A 200 7.14 -16.75 -8.29
N ARG A 201 8.20 -17.36 -8.81
CA ARG A 201 9.32 -16.67 -9.45
C ARG A 201 9.08 -16.56 -10.95
N ALA A 202 9.60 -15.51 -11.59
CA ALA A 202 9.70 -15.55 -13.03
C ALA A 202 10.66 -16.69 -13.39
N VAL A 203 10.27 -17.52 -14.35
CA VAL A 203 11.24 -18.42 -14.98
C VAL A 203 12.19 -17.49 -15.74
N VAL A 204 13.30 -17.11 -15.10
CA VAL A 204 14.42 -16.47 -15.77
C VAL A 204 14.84 -17.48 -16.83
N GLY A 205 14.62 -17.13 -18.10
CA GLY A 205 14.71 -18.02 -19.26
C GLY A 205 15.94 -18.92 -19.20
N GLY A 206 15.77 -20.10 -18.60
CA GLY A 206 16.74 -21.17 -18.63
C GLY A 206 16.56 -21.84 -19.98
N LEU A 207 17.57 -21.68 -20.81
CA LEU A 207 17.90 -22.57 -21.92
C LEU A 207 17.46 -24.00 -21.56
N THR A 208 16.39 -24.46 -22.21
CA THR A 208 16.06 -25.87 -22.31
C THR A 208 17.18 -26.51 -23.12
N THR A 209 18.23 -26.98 -22.46
CA THR A 209 19.11 -27.99 -23.05
C THR A 209 18.30 -29.29 -23.11
N SER A 210 17.56 -29.47 -24.20
CA SER A 210 17.05 -30.79 -24.57
C SER A 210 18.25 -31.70 -24.82
N ARG A 211 18.35 -32.76 -24.02
CA ARG A 211 19.14 -33.95 -24.38
C ARG A 211 18.38 -34.77 -25.40
#